data_AF-E9GGC2-F1
#
_entry.id   AF-E9GGC2-F1
#
_cell.length_a   1.000
_cell.length_b   1.000
_cell.length_c   1.000
_cell.angle_alpha   90.00
_cell.angle_beta   90.00
_cell.angle_gamma   90.00
#
_symmetry.space_group_name_H-M   'P 1'
#
loop_
_entity.id
_entity.type
_entity.pdbx_description
1 polymer ?
#
loop_
_entity_poly.entity_id
_entity_poly.type
_entity_poly.pdbx_seq_one_letter_code
_entity_poly.pdbx_strand_id
1 'polypeptide(L)'
;TLIFHGVQDDDAGQYTCIATNSQGLVSASILINVTSNQRHQLFLNFPPKFDFARDNTSTSEGTKVELHCRAEGYPAPTIQWDRDSVMDGFTSDR
;
A
#
# COMPACT_ATOMS: atom_id res chain seq x y z
N THR A 1 12.34 -20.19 -27.81
CA THR A 1 11.27 -19.54 -27.02
C THR A 1 11.89 -18.40 -26.24
N LEU A 2 11.18 -17.29 -26.05
CA LEU A 2 11.63 -16.16 -25.22
C LEU A 2 11.02 -16.29 -23.82
N ILE A 3 11.84 -16.13 -22.76
CA ILE A 3 11.42 -16.31 -21.36
C ILE A 3 11.91 -15.11 -20.55
N PHE A 4 11.00 -14.50 -19.77
CA PHE A 4 11.30 -13.46 -18.79
C PHE A 4 11.21 -14.07 -17.39
N HIS A 5 12.24 -13.89 -16.56
CA HIS A 5 12.25 -14.42 -15.18
C HIS A 5 11.64 -13.45 -14.15
N GLY A 6 11.40 -12.20 -14.54
CA GLY A 6 10.77 -11.17 -13.72
C GLY A 6 10.40 -9.97 -14.57
N VAL A 7 9.18 -9.99 -15.10
CA VAL A 7 8.66 -8.96 -16.01
C VAL A 7 8.53 -7.62 -15.28
N GLN A 8 9.03 -6.54 -15.91
CA GLN A 8 8.90 -5.15 -15.48
C GLN A 8 8.06 -4.35 -16.48
N ASP A 9 7.62 -3.15 -16.09
CA ASP A 9 6.80 -2.30 -16.97
C ASP A 9 7.51 -1.95 -18.28
N ASP A 10 8.84 -1.77 -18.24
CA ASP A 10 9.67 -1.48 -19.41
C ASP A 10 9.80 -2.66 -20.39
N ASP A 11 9.42 -3.88 -19.99
CA ASP A 11 9.38 -5.04 -20.89
C ASP A 11 8.14 -5.03 -21.81
N ALA A 12 7.19 -4.12 -21.59
CA ALA A 12 6.01 -3.95 -22.45
C ALA A 12 6.41 -3.50 -23.86
N GLY A 13 5.85 -4.14 -24.88
CA GLY A 13 6.18 -3.81 -26.26
C GLY A 13 5.81 -4.88 -27.27
N GLN A 14 6.06 -4.59 -28.54
CA GLN A 14 5.83 -5.52 -29.64
C GLN A 14 7.11 -6.32 -29.92
N TYR A 15 7.00 -7.64 -29.84
CA TYR A 15 8.09 -8.58 -30.11
C TYR A 15 7.81 -9.30 -31.42
N THR A 16 8.80 -9.39 -32.29
CA THR A 16 8.67 -10.10 -33.57
C THR A 16 9.54 -11.35 -33.57
N CYS A 17 8.90 -12.50 -33.75
CA CYS A 17 9.59 -13.74 -34.03
C CYS A 17 9.88 -13.80 -35.54
N ILE A 18 11.14 -13.97 -35.91
CA ILE A 18 11.58 -14.07 -37.30
C ILE A 18 12.17 -15.46 -37.50
N ALA A 19 11.66 -16.20 -38.49
CA ALA A 19 12.20 -17.50 -38.89
C ALA A 19 12.71 -17.43 -40.32
N THR A 20 13.94 -17.91 -40.53
CA THR A 20 14.62 -17.80 -41.83
C THR A 20 15.37 -19.08 -42.14
N ASN A 21 15.32 -19.51 -43.39
CA ASN A 21 16.15 -20.59 -43.94
C ASN A 21 16.58 -20.26 -45.38
N SER A 22 17.22 -21.18 -46.09
CA SER A 22 17.68 -20.97 -47.46
C SER A 22 16.56 -20.68 -48.47
N GLN A 23 15.31 -21.00 -48.12
CA GLN A 23 14.15 -20.88 -49.01
C GLN A 23 13.33 -19.61 -48.75
N GLY A 24 13.57 -18.88 -47.65
CA GLY A 24 12.85 -17.65 -47.37
C GLY A 24 12.80 -17.24 -45.90
N LEU A 25 11.96 -16.23 -45.63
CA LEU A 25 11.77 -15.60 -44.34
C LEU A 25 10.27 -15.43 -44.04
N VAL A 26 9.89 -15.74 -42.81
CA VAL A 26 8.55 -15.45 -42.27
C VAL A 26 8.69 -14.79 -40.90
N SER A 27 7.71 -13.97 -40.53
CA SER A 27 7.68 -13.30 -39.23
C SER A 27 6.28 -13.22 -38.65
N ALA A 28 6.20 -13.27 -37.32
CA ALA A 28 4.97 -13.05 -36.57
C ALA A 28 5.23 -12.11 -35.39
N SER A 29 4.35 -11.12 -35.21
CA SER A 29 4.47 -10.14 -34.12
C SER A 29 3.49 -10.41 -32.99
N ILE A 30 3.93 -10.20 -31.76
CA ILE A 30 3.21 -10.44 -30.52
C ILE A 30 3.31 -9.16 -29.69
N LEU A 31 2.18 -8.63 -29.21
CA LEU A 31 2.16 -7.50 -28.29
C LEU A 31 2.14 -8.02 -26.85
N ILE A 32 3.13 -7.63 -26.05
CA ILE A 32 3.15 -7.87 -24.62
C ILE A 32 2.69 -6.59 -23.92
N ASN A 33 1.58 -6.69 -23.20
CA ASN A 33 1.12 -5.66 -22.27
C ASN A 33 1.50 -6.10 -20.86
N VAL A 34 2.30 -5.30 -20.17
CA VAL A 34 2.61 -5.52 -18.76
C VAL A 34 1.67 -4.66 -17.93
N THR A 35 0.83 -5.30 -17.12
CA THR A 35 0.01 -4.61 -16.13
C THR A 35 0.66 -4.76 -14.77
N SER A 36 1.22 -3.69 -14.24
CA SER A 36 1.72 -3.69 -12.87
C SER A 36 0.57 -3.92 -11.89
N ASN A 37 0.63 -5.06 -11.18
CA ASN A 37 -0.17 -5.28 -9.98
C ASN A 37 0.44 -4.57 -8.77
N GLN A 38 1.49 -3.74 -8.95
CA GLN A 38 1.68 -2.66 -8.00
C GLN A 38 0.45 -1.78 -8.12
N ARG A 39 -0.53 -2.11 -7.27
CA ARG A 39 -1.21 -1.11 -6.51
C ARG A 39 -0.12 -0.20 -5.94
N HIS A 40 0.31 0.79 -6.71
CA HIS A 40 0.23 2.15 -6.24
C HIS A 40 -1.22 2.28 -5.76
N GLN A 41 -1.50 1.76 -4.57
CA GLN A 41 -2.58 2.26 -3.77
C GLN A 41 -2.20 3.73 -3.66
N LEU A 42 -2.80 4.54 -4.54
CA LEU A 42 -2.95 5.97 -4.38
C LEU A 42 -3.79 6.13 -3.10
N PHE A 43 -3.29 5.67 -1.95
CA PHE A 43 -3.67 6.22 -0.69
C PHE A 43 -3.11 7.63 -0.77
N LEU A 44 -3.98 8.57 -1.15
CA LEU A 44 -3.78 9.96 -0.82
C LEU A 44 -3.31 9.98 0.63
N ASN A 45 -2.11 10.51 0.91
CA ASN A 45 -1.71 10.67 2.30
C ASN A 45 -2.80 11.45 3.02
N PHE A 46 -3.32 10.91 4.11
CA PHE A 46 -4.36 11.55 4.90
C PHE A 46 -4.02 11.43 6.39
N PRO A 47 -4.31 12.48 7.17
CA PRO A 47 -3.93 12.52 8.58
C PRO A 47 -4.70 11.46 9.38
N PRO A 48 -4.17 11.03 10.54
CA PRO A 48 -4.88 10.13 11.43
C PRO A 48 -6.27 10.67 11.80
N LYS A 49 -7.29 9.82 11.69
CA LYS A 49 -8.67 10.10 12.11
C LYS A 49 -9.14 8.97 13.00
N PHE A 50 -9.83 9.31 14.09
CA PHE A 50 -10.44 8.30 14.95
C PHE A 50 -11.69 7.73 14.30
N ASP A 51 -11.81 6.41 14.34
CA ASP A 51 -12.94 5.69 13.72
C ASP A 51 -14.22 5.80 14.57
N PHE A 52 -14.09 6.19 15.85
CA PHE A 52 -15.19 6.25 16.81
C PHE A 52 -15.09 7.48 17.72
N ALA A 53 -16.25 7.91 18.24
CA ALA A 53 -16.34 8.94 19.25
C ALA A 53 -15.68 8.46 20.57
N ARG A 54 -14.96 9.37 21.23
CA ARG A 54 -14.32 9.11 22.52
C ARG A 54 -15.39 9.04 23.61
N ASP A 55 -15.82 7.83 23.96
CA ASP A 55 -16.79 7.65 25.06
C ASP A 55 -16.06 7.59 26.41
N ASN A 56 -16.54 8.40 27.35
CA ASN A 56 -16.09 8.33 28.73
C ASN A 56 -16.53 7.00 29.34
N THR A 57 -15.57 6.26 29.91
CA THR A 57 -15.85 5.00 30.62
C THR A 57 -15.85 5.26 32.12
N SER A 58 -16.87 4.78 32.83
CA SER A 58 -16.93 4.77 34.29
C SER A 58 -17.06 3.31 34.76
N THR A 59 -16.28 2.92 35.76
CA THR A 59 -16.29 1.55 36.29
C THR A 59 -16.08 1.55 37.79
N SER A 60 -16.47 0.45 38.45
CA SER A 60 -16.30 0.28 39.90
C SER A 60 -14.91 -0.24 40.25
N GLU A 61 -14.45 0.03 41.46
CA GLU A 61 -13.18 -0.50 41.98
C GLU A 61 -13.16 -2.03 41.93
N GLY A 62 -12.00 -2.61 41.58
CA GLY A 62 -11.81 -4.06 41.48
C GLY A 62 -12.35 -4.69 40.20
N THR A 63 -12.96 -3.91 39.31
CA THR A 63 -13.45 -4.40 38.01
C THR A 63 -12.42 -4.21 36.91
N LYS A 64 -12.46 -5.10 35.90
CA LYS A 64 -11.62 -5.00 34.71
C LYS A 64 -12.15 -3.91 33.79
N VAL A 65 -11.28 -3.01 33.33
CA VAL A 65 -11.58 -1.98 32.32
C VAL A 65 -10.74 -2.20 31.07
N GLU A 66 -11.35 -2.06 29.90
CA GLU A 66 -10.68 -2.09 28.60
C GLU A 66 -10.92 -0.76 27.90
N LEU A 67 -9.83 -0.09 27.51
CA LEU A 67 -9.89 1.15 26.75
C LEU A 67 -9.53 0.84 25.29
N HIS A 68 -10.39 1.25 24.37
CA HIS A 68 -10.19 1.04 22.94
C HIS A 68 -9.81 2.35 22.26
N CYS A 69 -8.71 2.32 21.50
CA CYS A 69 -8.30 3.42 20.64
C CYS A 69 -8.01 2.87 19.25
N ARG A 70 -8.72 3.38 18.24
CA ARG A 70 -8.54 3.00 16.84
C ARG A 70 -8.54 4.25 15.97
N ALA A 71 -7.53 4.35 15.12
CA ALA A 71 -7.39 5.44 14.17
C ALA A 71 -6.95 4.92 12.81
N GLU A 72 -7.50 5.49 11.75
CA GLU A 72 -7.11 5.29 10.36
C GLU A 72 -6.20 6.43 9.89
N GLY A 73 -5.19 6.13 9.09
CA GLY A 73 -4.24 7.11 8.55
C GLY A 73 -3.30 6.48 7.53
N TYR A 74 -2.74 7.29 6.63
CA TYR A 74 -1.67 6.86 5.74
C TYR A 74 -0.52 7.89 5.68
N PRO A 75 0.72 7.52 6.07
CA PRO A 75 1.15 6.21 6.58
C PRO A 75 0.42 5.78 7.86
N ALA A 76 0.42 4.48 8.16
CA ALA A 76 -0.32 3.93 9.30
C ALA A 76 0.08 4.62 10.63
N PRO A 77 -0.89 5.10 11.43
CA PRO A 77 -0.60 5.85 12.65
C PRO A 77 0.00 4.96 13.75
N THR A 78 0.89 5.54 14.54
CA THR A 78 1.33 4.94 15.81
C THR A 78 0.38 5.38 16.92
N ILE A 79 -0.16 4.43 17.68
CA ILE A 79 -1.09 4.70 18.79
C ILE A 79 -0.34 4.57 20.11
N GLN A 80 -0.43 5.60 20.95
CA GLN A 80 0.12 5.64 22.31
C GLN A 80 -0.94 6.14 23.29
N TRP A 81 -0.89 5.62 24.52
CA TRP A 81 -1.73 6.09 25.62
C TRP A 81 -0.94 7.03 26.49
N ASP A 82 -1.55 8.17 26.81
CA ASP A 82 -1.02 9.13 27.76
C ASP A 82 -1.95 9.25 28.96
N ARG A 83 -1.36 9.41 30.14
CA ARG A 83 -2.08 9.61 31.40
C ARG A 83 -1.66 10.96 31.93
N ASP A 84 -2.64 11.85 32.14
CA ASP A 84 -2.45 13.18 32.72
C ASP A 84 -1.61 14.14 31.87
N SER A 85 -1.72 14.04 30.54
CA SER A 85 -1.07 14.96 29.58
C SER A 85 0.46 15.03 29.72
N VAL A 86 1.10 13.94 30.12
CA VAL A 86 2.57 13.89 30.31
C VAL A 86 3.30 13.94 28.97
N MET A 87 2.62 13.59 27.86
CA MET A 87 3.17 13.63 26.51
C MET A 87 2.96 14.97 25.79
N ASP A 88 2.79 16.09 26.52
CA ASP A 88 2.68 17.46 25.98
C ASP A 88 3.92 17.87 25.14
N GLY A 89 3.95 17.41 23.89
CA GLY A 89 5.02 17.63 22.92
C GLY A 89 4.68 17.24 21.48
N PHE A 90 3.46 16.73 21.22
CA PHE A 90 2.96 16.43 19.86
C PHE A 90 2.35 17.65 19.15
N THR A 91 2.66 18.87 19.58
CA THR A 91 2.34 20.06 18.79
C THR A 91 3.11 19.98 17.48
N SER A 92 2.36 19.85 16.39
CA SER A 92 2.84 19.85 15.01
C SER A 92 3.52 21.19 14.69
N ASP A 93 4.76 21.36 15.11
CA ASP A 93 5.63 22.48 14.72
C ASP A 93 6.54 22.05 13.56
N ARG A 94 5.99 22.10 12.35
CA ARG A 94 6.55 22.65 11.09
C ARG A 94 5.85 22.11 9.86
#